data_AF-A3DPM5-F1
#
_entry.id   AF-A3DPM5-F1
#
_cell.length_a   1.000
_cell.length_b   1.000
_cell.length_c   1.000
_cell.angle_alpha   90.00
_cell.angle_beta   90.00
_cell.angle_gamma   90.00
#
_symmetry.space_group_name_H-M   'P 1'
#
loop_
_entity.id
_entity.type
_entity.pdbx_description
1 polymer ?
#
loop_
_entity_poly.entity_id
_entity_poly.type
_entity_poly.pdbx_seq_one_letter_code
_entity_poly.pdbx_strand_id
1 'polypeptide(L)'
;MFNLLRKHVLKYMILVFILLLIISQSTHVFSAYREEYSIKEQGNLYFLDVNINIYRIGNYGVISIYLKPDGVYAYGITVLKDPDKEAYSMYLMLGTQNEWYYLGDSDEPNLKFRLFIDVNISRAVVVYDNCSIREYNLSYIPKLKELYVSSFNITGKQADYPRFIINSLKAGVLNTSINDLKDYYCIPDINTILNKSTGTPVIITATNTTTQNSNTTNTVTGKKPSLNTWVLPTIIALTLAFLIIIYFYKKKGYS
;
A
#
# COMPACT_ATOMS: atom_id res chain seq x y z
N MET A 1 -20.63 50.33 29.29
CA MET A 1 -19.34 49.62 29.43
C MET A 1 -19.44 48.11 29.17
N PHE A 2 -20.50 47.43 29.61
CA PHE A 2 -20.78 46.00 29.33
C PHE A 2 -20.85 45.62 27.83
N ASN A 3 -21.33 46.53 26.95
CA ASN A 3 -21.43 46.27 25.51
C ASN A 3 -20.06 46.20 24.79
N LEU A 4 -19.01 46.85 25.33
CA LEU A 4 -17.66 46.75 24.75
C LEU A 4 -17.04 45.37 25.05
N LEU A 5 -17.17 44.90 26.29
CA LEU A 5 -16.63 43.61 26.72
C LEU A 5 -17.27 42.43 25.95
N ARG A 6 -18.60 42.48 25.75
CA ARG A 6 -19.35 41.45 25.00
C ARG A 6 -18.90 41.33 23.53
N LYS A 7 -18.57 42.47 22.91
CA LYS A 7 -18.11 42.52 21.51
C LYS A 7 -16.68 41.95 21.34
N HIS A 8 -15.82 42.14 22.35
CA HIS A 8 -14.47 41.57 22.36
C HIS A 8 -14.48 40.08 22.69
N VAL A 9 -15.27 39.63 23.67
CA VAL A 9 -15.40 38.20 24.02
C VAL A 9 -15.89 37.37 22.83
N LEU A 10 -16.87 37.86 22.06
CA LEU A 10 -17.35 37.18 20.86
C LEU A 10 -16.26 37.05 19.79
N LYS A 11 -15.45 38.09 19.58
CA LYS A 11 -14.31 38.06 18.65
C LYS A 11 -13.26 37.03 19.06
N TYR A 12 -12.90 36.96 20.34
CA TYR A 12 -11.94 35.98 20.84
C TYR A 12 -12.49 34.55 20.80
N MET A 13 -13.77 34.34 21.10
CA MET A 13 -14.42 33.03 20.95
C MET A 13 -14.45 32.56 19.49
N ILE A 14 -14.76 33.44 18.55
CA ILE A 14 -14.71 33.12 17.11
C ILE A 14 -13.26 32.81 16.70
N LEU A 15 -12.27 33.59 17.17
CA LEU A 15 -10.87 33.35 16.86
C LEU A 15 -10.39 31.99 17.39
N VAL A 16 -10.77 31.62 18.62
CA VAL A 16 -10.47 30.32 19.24
C VAL A 16 -11.18 29.18 18.52
N PHE A 17 -12.43 29.38 18.10
CA PHE A 17 -13.19 28.38 17.33
C PHE A 17 -12.60 28.17 15.93
N ILE A 18 -12.17 29.24 15.25
CA ILE A 18 -11.44 29.16 13.98
C ILE A 18 -10.10 28.45 14.20
N LEU A 19 -9.37 28.74 15.28
CA LEU A 19 -8.11 28.07 15.61
C LEU A 19 -8.33 26.56 15.87
N LEU A 20 -9.39 26.20 16.59
CA LEU A 20 -9.80 24.81 16.83
C LEU A 20 -10.22 24.10 15.54
N LEU A 21 -10.92 24.78 14.62
CA LEU A 21 -11.27 24.24 13.30
C LEU A 21 -10.02 24.03 12.42
N ILE A 22 -9.03 24.92 12.49
CA ILE A 22 -7.75 24.77 11.79
C ILE A 22 -6.95 23.58 12.37
N ILE A 23 -7.00 23.37 13.69
CA ILE A 23 -6.34 22.22 14.36
C ILE A 23 -7.13 20.91 14.14
N SER A 24 -8.46 21.00 13.95
CA SER A 24 -9.36 19.89 13.62
C SER A 24 -9.25 19.41 12.17
N GLN A 25 -8.32 19.95 11.37
CA GLN A 25 -8.06 19.38 10.06
C GLN A 25 -7.61 17.93 10.24
N SER A 26 -8.44 17.03 9.71
CA SER A 26 -8.21 15.60 9.57
C SER A 26 -6.72 15.35 9.33
N THR A 27 -6.07 14.70 10.30
CA THR A 27 -4.84 13.98 9.98
C THR A 27 -5.25 13.03 8.87
N HIS A 28 -4.69 13.14 7.68
CA HIS A 28 -4.80 12.05 6.71
C HIS A 28 -3.64 11.13 7.04
N VAL A 29 -3.96 9.96 7.61
CA VAL A 29 -2.97 8.92 7.88
C VAL A 29 -3.08 7.98 6.70
N PHE A 30 -2.26 8.24 5.68
CA PHE A 30 -1.95 7.23 4.69
C PHE A 30 -0.70 6.50 5.18
N SER A 31 -0.80 5.21 5.43
CA SER A 31 0.38 4.33 5.44
C SER A 31 0.19 3.26 4.39
N ALA A 32 0.08 3.70 3.14
CA ALA A 32 0.31 2.80 2.01
C ALA A 32 1.79 2.40 2.04
N TYR A 33 2.07 1.10 2.08
CA TYR A 33 3.39 0.57 1.77
C TYR A 33 3.51 0.47 0.26
N ARG A 34 4.59 1.00 -0.32
CA ARG A 34 4.88 0.86 -1.74
C ARG A 34 6.38 0.80 -1.94
N GLU A 35 6.83 -0.26 -2.59
CA GLU A 35 8.20 -0.42 -3.05
C GLU A 35 8.20 -0.72 -4.55
N GLU A 36 9.21 -0.19 -5.22
CA GLU A 36 9.37 -0.27 -6.66
C GLU A 36 10.78 -0.73 -6.98
N TYR A 37 10.88 -1.70 -7.88
CA TYR A 37 12.14 -2.33 -8.26
C TYR A 37 12.29 -2.32 -9.78
N SER A 38 13.38 -1.73 -10.28
CA SER A 38 13.62 -1.68 -11.72
C SER A 38 14.02 -3.05 -12.28
N ILE A 39 13.40 -3.42 -13.40
CA ILE A 39 13.72 -4.58 -14.23
C ILE A 39 14.44 -4.03 -15.47
N LYS A 40 15.76 -4.27 -15.55
CA LYS A 40 16.62 -3.72 -16.61
C LYS A 40 16.83 -4.67 -17.79
N GLU A 41 16.56 -5.95 -17.58
CA GLU A 41 16.83 -7.02 -18.54
C GLU A 41 15.76 -7.12 -19.63
N GLN A 42 16.11 -7.79 -20.73
CA GLN A 42 15.22 -8.06 -21.86
C GLN A 42 15.24 -9.55 -22.21
N GLY A 43 14.14 -10.04 -22.77
CA GLY A 43 13.98 -11.45 -23.14
C GLY A 43 12.54 -11.75 -23.55
N ASN A 44 12.28 -13.03 -23.78
CA ASN A 44 11.03 -13.49 -24.40
C ASN A 44 9.94 -13.81 -23.37
N LEU A 45 10.34 -14.20 -22.17
CA LEU A 45 9.43 -14.66 -21.14
C LEU A 45 9.68 -13.87 -19.85
N TYR A 46 8.71 -13.07 -19.44
CA TYR A 46 8.72 -12.47 -18.11
C TYR A 46 8.20 -13.46 -17.08
N PHE A 47 8.73 -13.40 -15.87
CA PHE A 47 8.21 -14.17 -14.75
C PHE A 47 8.09 -13.33 -13.48
N LEU A 48 7.15 -13.73 -12.63
CA LEU A 48 6.94 -13.25 -11.27
C LEU A 48 6.64 -14.46 -10.39
N ASP A 49 7.50 -14.72 -9.42
CA ASP A 49 7.37 -15.79 -8.42
C ASP A 49 7.28 -15.16 -7.03
N VAL A 50 6.17 -15.41 -6.35
CA VAL A 50 5.76 -14.75 -5.12
C VAL A 50 5.41 -15.81 -4.09
N ASN A 51 6.03 -15.70 -2.92
CA ASN A 51 5.66 -16.45 -1.73
C ASN A 51 5.54 -15.47 -0.57
N ILE A 52 4.31 -15.28 -0.08
CA ILE A 52 4.01 -14.38 1.03
C ILE A 52 3.30 -15.14 2.15
N ASN A 53 3.52 -14.68 3.39
CA ASN A 53 2.79 -15.09 4.56
C ASN A 53 1.99 -13.89 5.10
N ILE A 54 0.67 -13.96 5.02
CA ILE A 54 -0.26 -12.93 5.47
C ILE A 54 -0.65 -13.25 6.92
N TYR A 55 -0.18 -12.41 7.85
CA TYR A 55 -0.55 -12.52 9.27
C TYR A 55 -1.89 -11.88 9.57
N ARG A 56 -2.19 -10.78 8.86
CA ARG A 56 -3.41 -10.03 9.06
C ARG A 56 -3.72 -9.22 7.82
N ILE A 57 -4.92 -9.37 7.30
CA ILE A 57 -5.47 -8.46 6.30
C ILE A 57 -6.81 -7.97 6.86
N GLY A 58 -6.83 -6.70 7.30
CA GLY A 58 -8.05 -6.09 7.83
C GLY A 58 -9.09 -5.91 6.72
N ASN A 59 -10.34 -5.66 7.09
CA ASN A 59 -11.40 -5.34 6.12
C ASN A 59 -10.94 -4.20 5.21
N TYR A 60 -11.22 -4.35 3.91
CA TYR A 60 -10.77 -3.45 2.84
C TYR A 60 -9.24 -3.37 2.66
N GLY A 61 -8.50 -4.28 3.29
CA GLY A 61 -7.07 -4.43 3.10
C GLY A 61 -6.76 -4.96 1.71
N VAL A 62 -5.76 -4.37 1.08
CA VAL A 62 -5.27 -4.74 -0.24
C VAL A 62 -3.77 -4.99 -0.18
N ILE A 63 -3.33 -6.11 -0.73
CA ILE A 63 -1.93 -6.40 -1.03
C ILE A 63 -1.84 -6.62 -2.53
N SER A 64 -0.97 -5.90 -3.24
CA SER A 64 -0.78 -6.08 -4.69
C SER A 64 0.70 -6.20 -5.01
N ILE A 65 1.06 -7.26 -5.73
CA ILE A 65 2.41 -7.55 -6.21
C ILE A 65 2.34 -7.78 -7.70
N TYR A 66 2.92 -6.88 -8.49
CA TYR A 66 2.74 -6.91 -9.94
C TYR A 66 3.89 -6.29 -10.72
N LEU A 67 4.09 -6.81 -11.93
CA LEU A 67 4.95 -6.23 -12.94
C LEU A 67 4.21 -5.12 -13.66
N LYS A 68 4.87 -3.99 -13.83
CA LYS A 68 4.32 -2.79 -14.44
C LYS A 68 5.22 -2.34 -15.61
N PRO A 69 4.67 -2.15 -16.82
CA PRO A 69 5.31 -1.39 -17.88
C PRO A 69 4.94 0.10 -17.78
N ASP A 70 5.32 0.90 -18.79
CA ASP A 70 4.76 2.25 -18.92
C ASP A 70 3.24 2.20 -19.17
N GLY A 71 2.54 3.22 -18.69
CA GLY A 71 1.11 3.40 -18.96
C GLY A 71 0.19 2.70 -17.95
N VAL A 72 -0.89 2.12 -18.46
CA VAL A 72 -2.04 1.63 -17.65
C VAL A 72 -2.06 0.12 -17.46
N TYR A 73 -0.99 -0.59 -17.80
CA TYR A 73 -0.94 -2.05 -17.71
C TYR A 73 -0.36 -2.51 -16.37
N ALA A 74 -0.80 -3.66 -15.89
CA ALA A 74 -0.29 -4.35 -14.72
C ALA A 74 -0.46 -5.86 -14.89
N TYR A 75 0.54 -6.62 -14.44
CA TYR A 75 0.56 -8.07 -14.53
C TYR A 75 1.01 -8.69 -13.21
N GLY A 76 0.10 -9.30 -12.47
CA GLY A 76 0.43 -9.87 -11.16
C GLY A 76 -0.78 -10.18 -10.31
N ILE A 77 -0.57 -10.30 -9.01
CA ILE A 77 -1.58 -10.72 -8.05
C ILE A 77 -2.01 -9.57 -7.15
N THR A 78 -3.30 -9.49 -6.88
CA THR A 78 -3.90 -8.68 -5.84
C THR A 78 -4.72 -9.54 -4.91
N VAL A 79 -4.52 -9.34 -3.61
CA VAL A 79 -5.31 -9.92 -2.53
C VAL A 79 -6.14 -8.81 -1.91
N LEU A 80 -7.45 -9.03 -1.78
CA LEU A 80 -8.41 -8.08 -1.23
C LEU A 80 -9.23 -8.76 -0.12
N LYS A 81 -9.33 -8.12 1.04
CA LYS A 81 -10.25 -8.55 2.10
C LYS A 81 -11.58 -7.81 1.98
N ASP A 82 -12.59 -8.50 1.49
CA ASP A 82 -13.97 -8.03 1.54
C ASP A 82 -14.48 -8.05 3.00
N PRO A 83 -15.12 -6.98 3.51
CA PRO A 83 -15.74 -6.95 4.83
C PRO A 83 -16.85 -7.99 5.03
N ASP A 84 -17.54 -8.40 3.96
CA ASP A 84 -18.72 -9.27 4.01
C ASP A 84 -18.36 -10.76 3.90
N LYS A 85 -17.08 -11.07 3.68
CA LYS A 85 -16.55 -12.44 3.63
C LYS A 85 -15.64 -12.70 4.82
N GLU A 86 -15.38 -13.96 5.14
CA GLU A 86 -14.32 -14.34 6.10
C GLU A 86 -12.96 -14.45 5.39
N ALA A 87 -12.94 -15.13 4.24
CA ALA A 87 -11.78 -15.22 3.36
C ALA A 87 -11.40 -13.90 2.72
N TYR A 88 -10.16 -13.84 2.23
CA TYR A 88 -9.75 -12.81 1.27
C TYR A 88 -9.89 -13.36 -0.16
N SER A 89 -10.17 -12.47 -1.10
CA SER A 89 -10.31 -12.78 -2.52
C SER A 89 -9.00 -12.52 -3.25
N MET A 90 -8.63 -13.43 -4.14
CA MET A 90 -7.45 -13.33 -5.00
C MET A 90 -7.85 -12.94 -6.43
N TYR A 91 -7.18 -11.93 -6.97
CA TYR A 91 -7.38 -11.43 -8.31
C TYR A 91 -6.06 -11.39 -9.07
N LEU A 92 -6.10 -11.86 -10.30
CA LEU A 92 -5.03 -11.69 -11.27
C LEU A 92 -5.27 -10.41 -12.06
N MET A 93 -4.32 -9.49 -12.05
CA MET A 93 -4.24 -8.41 -13.04
C MET A 93 -3.46 -8.93 -14.23
N LEU A 94 -4.00 -8.80 -15.44
CA LEU A 94 -3.37 -9.33 -16.64
C LEU A 94 -3.64 -8.48 -17.87
N GLY A 95 -3.21 -7.22 -17.80
CA GLY A 95 -3.40 -6.27 -18.88
C GLY A 95 -3.66 -4.87 -18.36
N THR A 96 -4.58 -4.16 -18.97
CA THR A 96 -5.01 -2.80 -18.58
C THR A 96 -5.70 -2.80 -17.21
N GLN A 97 -5.95 -1.59 -16.67
CA GLN A 97 -6.61 -1.38 -15.36
C GLN A 97 -7.96 -2.09 -15.18
N ASN A 98 -8.60 -2.59 -16.25
CA ASN A 98 -9.90 -3.27 -16.19
C ASN A 98 -9.81 -4.78 -16.42
N GLU A 99 -8.62 -5.34 -16.64
CA GLU A 99 -8.43 -6.76 -16.93
C GLU A 99 -8.03 -7.53 -15.67
N TRP A 100 -9.03 -7.70 -14.80
CA TRP A 100 -8.93 -8.43 -13.53
C TRP A 100 -9.68 -9.75 -13.61
N TYR A 101 -9.03 -10.83 -13.20
CA TYR A 101 -9.58 -12.18 -13.23
C TYR A 101 -9.63 -12.74 -11.82
N TYR A 102 -10.83 -13.10 -11.37
CA TYR A 102 -11.02 -13.73 -10.07
C TYR A 102 -10.42 -15.15 -10.07
N LEU A 103 -9.49 -15.39 -9.15
CA LEU A 103 -8.80 -16.68 -9.02
C LEU A 103 -9.46 -17.59 -7.99
N GLY A 104 -10.08 -17.01 -6.95
CA GLY A 104 -10.71 -17.73 -5.85
C GLY A 104 -10.64 -16.96 -4.54
N ASP A 105 -11.32 -17.48 -3.53
CA ASP A 105 -11.21 -17.05 -2.13
C ASP A 105 -10.20 -17.97 -1.42
N SER A 106 -9.46 -17.44 -0.45
CA SER A 106 -8.51 -18.22 0.35
C SER A 106 -8.48 -17.71 1.79
N ASP A 107 -8.40 -18.67 2.72
CA ASP A 107 -8.16 -18.44 4.15
C ASP A 107 -6.72 -18.76 4.55
N GLU A 108 -5.92 -19.29 3.62
CA GLU A 108 -4.57 -19.75 3.89
C GLU A 108 -3.63 -18.58 4.20
N PRO A 109 -2.86 -18.56 5.30
CA PRO A 109 -1.93 -17.46 5.54
C PRO A 109 -0.79 -17.46 4.51
N ASN A 110 -0.41 -18.63 3.99
CA ASN A 110 0.70 -18.75 3.03
C ASN A 110 0.18 -18.78 1.60
N LEU A 111 0.48 -17.74 0.84
CA LEU A 111 0.15 -17.66 -0.57
C LEU A 111 1.39 -17.84 -1.43
N LYS A 112 1.29 -18.77 -2.37
CA LYS A 112 2.25 -18.94 -3.46
C LYS A 112 1.57 -18.62 -4.79
N PHE A 113 2.22 -17.77 -5.55
CA PHE A 113 1.75 -17.34 -6.85
C PHE A 113 2.92 -17.27 -7.82
N ARG A 114 2.71 -17.79 -9.02
CA ARG A 114 3.66 -17.70 -10.11
C ARG A 114 2.94 -17.23 -11.36
N LEU A 115 3.53 -16.28 -12.06
CA LEU A 115 3.05 -15.76 -13.33
C LEU A 115 4.19 -15.82 -14.34
N PHE A 116 3.89 -16.33 -15.51
CA PHE A 116 4.75 -16.32 -16.69
C PHE A 116 4.03 -15.59 -17.82
N ILE A 117 4.73 -14.74 -18.55
CA ILE A 117 4.18 -13.95 -19.67
C ILE A 117 5.14 -14.09 -20.85
N ASP A 118 4.73 -14.86 -21.85
CA ASP A 118 5.49 -15.07 -23.09
C ASP A 118 5.08 -14.00 -24.10
N VAL A 119 6.03 -13.12 -24.42
CA VAL A 119 5.82 -11.99 -25.31
C VAL A 119 5.65 -12.46 -26.76
N ASN A 120 6.33 -13.54 -27.14
CA ASN A 120 6.38 -13.98 -28.54
C ASN A 120 5.07 -14.63 -28.99
N ILE A 121 4.43 -15.39 -28.11
CA ILE A 121 3.15 -16.05 -28.40
C ILE A 121 1.96 -15.37 -27.73
N SER A 122 2.19 -14.22 -27.08
CA SER A 122 1.18 -13.43 -26.36
C SER A 122 0.32 -14.27 -25.42
N ARG A 123 0.96 -15.07 -24.56
CA ARG A 123 0.29 -15.99 -23.63
C ARG A 123 0.83 -15.81 -22.22
N ALA A 124 -0.06 -15.92 -21.25
CA ALA A 124 0.31 -15.97 -19.85
C ALA A 124 -0.15 -17.27 -19.20
N VAL A 125 0.67 -17.77 -18.28
CA VAL A 125 0.34 -18.91 -17.42
C VAL A 125 0.49 -18.47 -15.98
N VAL A 126 -0.54 -18.77 -15.19
CA VAL A 126 -0.59 -18.49 -13.76
C VAL A 126 -0.67 -19.81 -13.02
N VAL A 127 0.13 -19.93 -11.98
CA VAL A 127 0.14 -21.05 -11.04
C VAL A 127 -0.13 -20.50 -9.65
N TYR A 128 -1.15 -21.02 -8.97
CA TYR A 128 -1.55 -20.59 -7.64
C TYR A 128 -2.12 -21.78 -6.86
N ASP A 129 -2.47 -21.60 -5.58
CA ASP A 129 -3.18 -22.59 -4.75
C ASP A 129 -2.69 -24.04 -4.95
N ASN A 130 -1.44 -24.30 -4.55
CA ASN A 130 -0.81 -25.63 -4.61
C ASN A 130 -0.91 -26.34 -5.98
N CYS A 131 -0.50 -25.66 -7.06
CA CYS A 131 -0.44 -26.18 -8.45
C CYS A 131 -1.74 -26.07 -9.28
N SER A 132 -2.66 -25.19 -8.89
CA SER A 132 -3.74 -24.77 -9.79
C SER A 132 -3.18 -23.92 -10.93
N ILE A 133 -3.34 -24.37 -12.17
CA ILE A 133 -2.82 -23.71 -13.37
C ILE A 133 -3.97 -23.10 -14.18
N ARG A 134 -3.82 -21.83 -14.59
CA ARG A 134 -4.70 -21.18 -15.57
C ARG A 134 -3.87 -20.51 -16.64
N GLU A 135 -4.41 -20.49 -17.85
CA GLU A 135 -3.75 -19.95 -19.03
C GLU A 135 -4.62 -18.90 -19.70
N TYR A 136 -4.00 -17.87 -20.26
CA TYR A 136 -4.68 -16.74 -20.86
C TYR A 136 -3.97 -16.29 -22.12
N ASN A 137 -4.75 -15.96 -23.14
CA ASN A 137 -4.24 -15.28 -24.33
C ASN A 137 -4.29 -13.77 -24.10
N LEU A 138 -3.22 -13.07 -24.47
CA LEU A 138 -3.06 -11.64 -24.33
C LEU A 138 -3.16 -10.98 -25.69
N SER A 139 -3.84 -9.84 -25.75
CA SER A 139 -3.93 -9.03 -26.98
C SER A 139 -2.66 -8.23 -27.21
N TYR A 140 -2.04 -7.73 -26.13
CA TYR A 140 -0.83 -6.93 -26.16
C TYR A 140 -0.06 -7.05 -24.85
N ILE A 141 1.27 -7.11 -24.97
CA ILE A 141 2.19 -7.16 -23.83
C ILE A 141 3.20 -6.02 -23.99
N PRO A 142 3.04 -4.91 -23.28
CA PRO A 142 4.04 -3.86 -23.26
C PRO A 142 5.29 -4.34 -22.51
N LYS A 143 6.44 -3.74 -22.84
CA LYS A 143 7.70 -4.05 -22.17
C LYS A 143 7.62 -3.73 -20.68
N LEU A 144 7.72 -4.75 -19.83
CA LEU A 144 7.70 -4.63 -18.38
C LEU A 144 8.99 -3.97 -17.89
N LYS A 145 8.89 -3.05 -16.93
CA LYS A 145 10.02 -2.22 -16.47
C LYS A 145 10.22 -2.25 -14.97
N GLU A 146 9.16 -2.49 -14.22
CA GLU A 146 9.17 -2.30 -12.78
C GLU A 146 8.38 -3.43 -12.12
N LEU A 147 8.85 -3.90 -10.97
CA LEU A 147 8.09 -4.71 -10.04
C LEU A 147 7.60 -3.81 -8.91
N TYR A 148 6.31 -3.87 -8.66
CA TYR A 148 5.63 -3.15 -7.58
C TYR A 148 5.23 -4.11 -6.49
N VAL A 149 5.51 -3.73 -5.25
CA VAL A 149 4.92 -4.31 -4.06
C VAL A 149 4.17 -3.20 -3.37
N SER A 150 2.88 -3.39 -3.14
CA SER A 150 2.07 -2.39 -2.45
C SER A 150 1.11 -3.03 -1.47
N SER A 151 0.88 -2.33 -0.36
CA SER A 151 -0.20 -2.64 0.56
C SER A 151 -0.87 -1.36 1.02
N PHE A 152 -2.20 -1.39 1.09
CA PHE A 152 -2.98 -0.25 1.53
C PHE A 152 -4.32 -0.74 2.08
N ASN A 153 -5.03 0.18 2.73
CA ASN A 153 -6.43 -0.03 3.10
C ASN A 153 -7.29 0.95 2.30
N ILE A 154 -8.32 0.46 1.61
CA ILE A 154 -9.18 1.29 0.75
C ILE A 154 -9.93 2.35 1.57
N THR A 155 -10.30 2.04 2.81
CA THR A 155 -11.00 2.99 3.71
C THR A 155 -10.07 4.03 4.32
N GLY A 156 -8.76 3.94 4.05
CA GLY A 156 -7.74 4.83 4.59
C GLY A 156 -7.49 4.60 6.08
N LYS A 157 -8.09 5.43 6.94
CA LYS A 157 -7.76 5.49 8.38
C LYS A 157 -8.63 4.60 9.27
N GLN A 158 -9.68 4.02 8.70
CA GLN A 158 -10.73 3.34 9.48
C GLN A 158 -10.40 1.87 9.77
N ALA A 159 -9.40 1.31 9.11
CA ALA A 159 -9.03 -0.08 9.31
C ALA A 159 -7.51 -0.27 9.25
N ASP A 160 -7.06 -1.31 9.95
CA ASP A 160 -5.65 -1.65 10.02
C ASP A 160 -5.10 -2.01 8.63
N TYR A 161 -3.84 -1.64 8.40
CA TYR A 161 -3.13 -2.00 7.18
C TYR A 161 -2.79 -3.50 7.17
N PRO A 162 -2.72 -4.13 5.98
CA PRO A 162 -2.28 -5.51 5.87
C PRO A 162 -0.87 -5.70 6.45
N ARG A 163 -0.69 -6.77 7.20
CA ARG A 163 0.58 -7.23 7.75
C ARG A 163 0.93 -8.57 7.12
N PHE A 164 2.05 -8.59 6.40
CA PHE A 164 2.53 -9.77 5.70
C PHE A 164 4.06 -9.78 5.68
N ILE A 165 4.65 -10.95 5.50
CA ILE A 165 6.07 -11.13 5.19
C ILE A 165 6.17 -11.70 3.79
N ILE A 166 7.17 -11.24 3.05
CA ILE A 166 7.51 -11.79 1.75
C ILE A 166 8.63 -12.81 1.97
N ASN A 167 8.27 -14.09 1.95
CA ASN A 167 9.23 -15.18 2.14
C ASN A 167 10.18 -15.29 0.93
N SER A 168 9.66 -15.06 -0.27
CA SER A 168 10.44 -15.01 -1.52
C SER A 168 9.72 -14.16 -2.55
N LEU A 169 10.45 -13.28 -3.21
CA LEU A 169 9.99 -12.51 -4.35
C LEU A 169 11.06 -12.50 -5.42
N LYS A 170 10.75 -13.08 -6.57
CA LYS A 170 11.66 -13.11 -7.72
C LYS A 170 10.88 -12.67 -8.94
N ALA A 171 11.46 -11.72 -9.67
CA ALA A 171 10.93 -11.28 -10.94
C ALA A 171 12.07 -11.16 -11.93
N GLY A 172 11.76 -11.26 -13.22
CA GLY A 172 12.78 -11.06 -14.22
C GLY A 172 12.35 -11.54 -15.59
N VAL A 173 13.36 -11.73 -16.43
CA VAL A 173 13.15 -12.13 -17.83
C VAL A 173 14.02 -13.33 -18.14
N LEU A 174 13.46 -14.23 -18.93
CA LEU A 174 14.06 -15.47 -19.39
C LEU A 174 14.07 -15.48 -20.93
N ASN A 175 15.10 -16.06 -21.51
CA ASN A 175 15.23 -16.28 -22.94
C ASN A 175 14.83 -17.72 -23.29
N THR A 176 13.58 -18.07 -22.99
CA THR A 176 12.96 -19.37 -23.25
C THR A 176 11.49 -19.14 -23.63
N SER A 177 10.79 -20.16 -24.12
CA SER A 177 9.34 -20.08 -24.30
C SER A 177 8.62 -20.70 -23.11
N ILE A 178 7.42 -20.20 -22.83
CA ILE A 178 6.52 -20.78 -21.83
C ILE A 178 6.18 -22.25 -22.13
N ASN A 179 6.21 -22.66 -23.40
CA ASN A 179 5.97 -24.05 -23.81
C ASN A 179 7.07 -25.01 -23.31
N ASP A 180 8.31 -24.52 -23.15
CA ASP A 180 9.45 -25.31 -22.65
C ASP A 180 9.40 -25.52 -21.12
N LEU A 181 8.47 -24.84 -20.45
CA LEU A 181 8.35 -24.82 -18.99
C LEU A 181 7.16 -25.62 -18.45
N LYS A 182 6.36 -26.27 -19.31
CA LYS A 182 5.11 -26.94 -18.92
C LYS A 182 5.28 -27.92 -17.75
N ASP A 183 6.33 -28.73 -17.79
CA ASP A 183 6.62 -29.72 -16.74
C ASP A 183 7.20 -29.10 -15.46
N TYR A 184 7.52 -27.80 -15.49
CA TYR A 184 8.22 -27.08 -14.43
C TYR A 184 7.32 -26.09 -13.68
N TYR A 185 6.11 -25.83 -14.16
CA TYR A 185 5.18 -24.85 -13.57
C TYR A 185 4.97 -25.04 -12.07
N CYS A 186 4.83 -26.29 -11.63
CA CYS A 186 4.55 -26.63 -10.24
C CYS A 186 5.77 -27.02 -9.42
N ILE A 187 6.99 -26.86 -9.95
CA ILE A 187 8.19 -27.14 -9.18
C ILE A 187 8.31 -26.11 -8.06
N PRO A 188 8.48 -26.55 -6.79
CA PRO A 188 8.54 -25.64 -5.65
C PRO A 188 9.69 -24.63 -5.73
N ASP A 189 10.84 -25.04 -6.26
CA ASP A 189 12.00 -24.17 -6.43
C ASP A 189 12.06 -23.57 -7.84
N ILE A 190 11.82 -22.26 -7.93
CA ILE A 190 11.96 -21.49 -9.17
C ILE A 190 13.41 -21.49 -9.69
N ASN A 191 14.43 -21.74 -8.87
CA ASN A 191 15.82 -21.79 -9.34
C ASN A 191 16.03 -22.86 -10.42
N THR A 192 15.28 -23.96 -10.39
CA THR A 192 15.33 -24.99 -11.44
C THR A 192 14.88 -24.43 -12.80
N ILE A 193 13.92 -23.51 -12.82
CA ILE A 193 13.47 -22.81 -14.02
C ILE A 193 14.48 -21.74 -14.43
N LEU A 194 15.05 -21.01 -13.48
CA LEU A 194 16.06 -19.98 -13.75
C LEU A 194 17.29 -20.58 -14.44
N ASN A 195 17.72 -21.77 -14.02
CA ASN A 195 18.87 -22.46 -14.60
C ASN A 195 18.67 -22.92 -16.06
N LYS A 196 17.42 -22.96 -16.55
CA LYS A 196 17.11 -23.33 -17.94
C LYS A 196 17.24 -22.17 -18.93
N SER A 197 17.46 -20.95 -18.44
CA SER A 197 17.45 -19.75 -19.26
C SER A 197 18.67 -18.88 -19.00
N THR A 198 19.04 -18.09 -19.99
CA THR A 198 19.98 -16.97 -19.83
C THR A 198 19.22 -15.72 -19.38
N GLY A 199 19.68 -15.06 -18.32
CA GLY A 199 19.12 -13.81 -17.80
C GLY A 199 19.46 -13.62 -16.32
N THR A 200 19.60 -12.37 -15.87
CA THR A 200 19.86 -12.08 -14.45
C THR A 200 18.51 -11.87 -13.74
N PRO A 201 18.06 -12.79 -12.88
CA PRO A 201 16.83 -12.59 -12.12
C PRO A 201 16.98 -11.39 -11.17
N VAL A 202 15.95 -10.55 -11.08
CA VAL A 202 15.83 -9.57 -9.99
C VAL A 202 15.29 -10.34 -8.79
N ILE A 203 16.20 -10.80 -7.95
CA ILE A 203 15.87 -11.46 -6.69
C ILE A 203 15.72 -10.37 -5.63
N ILE A 204 14.50 -10.23 -5.11
CA ILE A 204 14.20 -9.33 -4.01
C ILE A 204 13.95 -10.18 -2.79
N THR A 205 14.96 -10.26 -1.93
CA THR A 205 14.79 -10.74 -0.56
C THR A 205 14.31 -9.57 0.28
N ALA A 206 12.99 -9.39 0.36
CA ALA A 206 12.41 -8.44 1.29
C ALA A 206 12.41 -9.07 2.71
N THR A 207 13.39 -8.72 3.52
CA THR A 207 13.46 -9.12 4.95
C THR A 207 12.56 -8.26 5.86
N ASN A 208 11.66 -7.46 5.29
CA ASN A 208 10.90 -6.49 6.05
C ASN A 208 9.58 -7.10 6.54
N THR A 209 9.58 -7.54 7.80
CA THR A 209 8.39 -7.41 8.64
C THR A 209 7.86 -5.99 8.46
N THR A 210 6.64 -5.81 7.99
CA THR A 210 5.90 -4.56 8.25
C THR A 210 5.59 -4.52 9.75
N THR A 211 6.62 -4.35 10.58
CA THR A 211 6.44 -3.83 11.92
C THR A 211 6.01 -2.40 11.73
N GLN A 212 4.74 -2.15 12.05
CA GLN A 212 4.25 -0.82 12.33
C GLN A 212 5.08 -0.28 13.49
N ASN A 213 6.25 0.29 13.22
CA ASN A 213 6.81 1.27 14.12
C ASN A 213 5.85 2.45 14.02
N SER A 214 5.21 2.81 15.13
CA SER A 214 4.43 4.05 15.28
C SER A 214 5.29 5.32 15.13
N ASN A 215 6.44 5.24 14.47
CA ASN A 215 7.29 6.36 14.11
C ASN A 215 7.08 6.66 12.63
N THR A 216 6.19 7.63 12.39
CA THR A 216 6.04 8.41 11.17
C THR A 216 7.39 8.66 10.47
N THR A 217 7.58 8.05 9.31
CA THR A 217 8.59 8.52 8.34
C THR A 217 7.83 9.21 7.21
N ASN A 218 7.81 10.55 7.25
CA ASN A 218 7.19 11.37 6.22
C ASN A 218 8.11 11.40 4.98
N THR A 219 7.69 10.81 3.86
CA THR A 219 8.11 11.28 2.54
C THR A 219 7.32 12.54 2.21
N VAL A 220 7.97 13.69 2.42
CA VAL A 220 7.40 15.02 2.16
C VAL A 220 7.41 15.29 0.66
N THR A 221 6.25 15.26 0.02
CA THR A 221 5.93 16.18 -1.08
C THR A 221 4.67 16.93 -0.69
N GLY A 222 4.80 18.24 -0.48
CA GLY A 222 3.76 19.10 0.07
C GLY A 222 4.12 19.61 1.46
N LYS A 223 4.79 20.77 1.50
CA LYS A 223 5.18 21.49 2.71
C LYS A 223 3.92 21.81 3.55
N LYS A 224 3.67 21.05 4.62
CA LYS A 224 2.69 21.41 5.66
C LYS A 224 3.43 22.18 6.76
N PRO A 225 2.91 23.32 7.27
CA PRO A 225 3.63 24.14 8.24
C PRO A 225 3.83 23.35 9.53
N SER A 226 5.08 23.26 9.99
CA SER A 226 5.39 22.67 11.29
C SER A 226 4.84 23.58 12.39
N LEU A 227 3.94 23.04 13.21
CA LEU A 227 3.53 23.70 14.44
C LEU A 227 4.73 23.65 15.40
N ASN A 228 5.34 24.80 15.67
CA ASN A 228 6.49 24.92 16.55
C ASN A 228 6.15 24.29 17.92
N THR A 229 7.04 23.49 18.49
CA THR A 229 6.84 22.69 19.74
C THR A 229 6.41 23.54 20.94
N TRP A 230 6.63 24.86 20.85
CA TRP A 230 6.23 25.85 21.83
C TRP A 230 4.77 26.32 21.71
N VAL A 231 4.08 26.07 20.60
CA VAL A 231 2.72 26.59 20.37
C VAL A 231 1.73 25.98 21.36
N LEU A 232 1.80 24.68 21.62
CA LEU A 232 0.90 23.99 22.54
C LEU A 232 1.05 24.47 24.00
N PRO A 233 2.27 24.55 24.58
CA PRO A 233 2.43 25.11 25.92
C PRO A 233 2.11 26.61 25.98
N THR A 234 2.32 27.37 24.90
CA THR A 234 1.96 28.79 24.85
C THR A 234 0.44 29.00 24.85
N ILE A 235 -0.31 28.16 24.13
CA ILE A 235 -1.78 28.19 24.15
C ILE A 235 -2.29 27.84 25.54
N ILE A 236 -1.76 26.79 26.18
CA ILE A 236 -2.14 26.39 27.54
C ILE A 236 -1.86 27.52 28.54
N ALA A 237 -0.66 28.11 28.48
CA ALA A 237 -0.27 29.23 29.33
C ALA A 237 -1.17 30.45 29.13
N LEU A 238 -1.53 30.80 27.89
CA LEU A 238 -2.45 31.91 27.59
C LEU A 238 -3.87 31.63 28.09
N THR A 239 -4.39 30.42 27.94
CA THR A 239 -5.72 30.06 28.47
C THR A 239 -5.77 30.10 29.99
N LEU A 240 -4.73 29.63 30.68
CA LEU A 240 -4.63 29.70 32.14
C LEU A 240 -4.48 31.14 32.62
N ALA A 241 -3.61 31.93 31.97
CA ALA A 241 -3.43 33.34 32.30
C ALA A 241 -4.75 34.12 32.13
N PHE A 242 -5.51 33.84 31.08
CA PHE A 242 -6.81 34.49 30.84
C PHE A 242 -7.85 34.15 31.93
N LEU A 243 -7.95 32.88 32.34
CA LEU A 243 -8.82 32.47 33.44
C LEU A 243 -8.42 33.11 34.77
N ILE A 244 -7.11 33.20 35.03
CA ILE A 244 -6.55 33.83 36.23
C ILE A 244 -6.86 35.35 36.23
N ILE A 245 -6.65 36.03 35.10
CA ILE A 245 -6.96 37.46 34.96
C ILE A 245 -8.45 37.71 35.16
N ILE A 246 -9.34 36.89 34.57
CA ILE A 246 -10.79 37.00 34.80
C ILE A 246 -11.14 36.79 36.28
N TYR A 247 -10.55 35.78 36.92
CA TYR A 247 -10.79 35.49 38.33
C TYR A 247 -10.38 36.67 39.23
N PHE A 248 -9.20 37.26 39.00
CA PHE A 248 -8.74 38.42 39.78
C PHE A 248 -9.50 39.71 39.45
N TYR A 249 -9.93 39.90 38.20
CA TYR A 249 -10.76 41.04 37.81
C TYR A 249 -12.13 40.98 38.48
N LYS A 250 -12.73 39.79 38.58
CA LYS A 250 -13.99 39.56 39.31
C LYS A 250 -13.84 39.75 40.83
N LYS A 251 -12.64 39.50 41.38
CA LYS A 251 -12.32 39.65 42.80
C LYS A 251 -11.98 41.09 43.22
N LYS A 252 -11.49 41.95 42.32
CA LYS A 252 -11.06 43.34 42.63
C LYS A 252 -12.10 44.44 42.40
N GLY A 253 -13.35 44.10 42.04
CA GLY A 253 -14.49 45.01 42.23
C GLY A 253 -15.47 45.09 41.06
N TYR A 254 -16.72 44.73 41.35
CA TYR A 254 -17.92 45.58 41.24
C TYR A 254 -18.97 44.92 42.17
N SER A 255 -19.04 45.29 43.46
CA SER A 255 -20.12 46.18 43.93
C SER A 255 -20.25 47.51 43.20
#